data_AF-A0A1X7UTC9-F1
#
_entry.id   AF-A0A1X7UTC9-F1
#
_cell.length_a   1.000
_cell.length_b   1.000
_cell.length_c   1.000
_cell.angle_alpha   90.00
_cell.angle_beta   90.00
_cell.angle_gamma   90.00
#
_symmetry.space_group_name_H-M   'P 1'
#
loop_
_entity.id
_entity.type
_entity.pdbx_description
1 polymer ?
#
loop_
_entity_poly.entity_id
_entity_poly.type
_entity_poly.pdbx_seq_one_letter_code
_entity_poly.pdbx_strand_id
1 'polypeptide(L)' 'MLHCNVNVKKGLVNEALGTVQAISETCITVNFDRITDPSEIEKSLSQFPSTLAFAVTIHKCQGLSLDKAIIDLSQNF' A
#
# COMPACT_ATOMS: atom_id res chain seq x y z
N MET A 1 1.63 1.02 -0.27
CA MET A 1 0.38 0.46 -0.82
C MET A 1 0.64 -0.99 -1.18
N LEU A 2 -0.10 -1.91 -0.57
CA LEU A 2 0.04 -3.35 -0.77
C LEU A 2 -0.51 -3.76 -2.15
N HIS A 3 0.10 -4.73 -2.84
CA HIS A 3 -0.32 -5.17 -4.19
C HIS A 3 -0.82 -6.62 -4.22
N CYS A 4 -0.88 -7.30 -3.07
CA CYS A 4 -1.43 -8.65 -2.95
C CYS A 4 -2.25 -8.80 -1.67
N ASN A 5 -3.19 -9.75 -1.69
CA ASN A 5 -3.95 -10.12 -0.51
C ASN A 5 -3.05 -11.02 0.34
N VAL A 6 -2.61 -10.49 1.48
CA VAL A 6 -1.76 -11.23 2.43
C VAL A 6 -2.63 -11.92 3.48
N ASN A 7 -3.60 -11.20 4.06
CA ASN A 7 -4.51 -11.76 5.05
C ASN A 7 -5.85 -11.00 5.07
N VAL A 8 -6.84 -11.54 4.36
CA VAL A 8 -8.17 -10.95 4.24
C VAL A 8 -8.87 -10.81 5.60
N LYS A 9 -8.69 -11.78 6.52
CA LYS A 9 -9.32 -11.75 7.85
C LYS A 9 -8.80 -10.61 8.72
N LYS A 10 -7.52 -10.23 8.54
CA LYS A 10 -6.89 -9.10 9.24
C LYS A 10 -7.03 -7.77 8.48
N GLY A 11 -7.69 -7.76 7.31
CA GLY A 11 -7.78 -6.57 6.47
C GLY A 11 -6.50 -6.22 5.69
N LEU A 12 -5.50 -7.12 5.66
CA LEU A 12 -4.30 -7.01 4.83
C LEU A 12 -4.62 -7.43 3.40
N VAL A 13 -5.37 -6.58 2.71
CA VAL A 13 -5.83 -6.77 1.34
C VAL A 13 -5.08 -5.85 0.38
N ASN A 14 -5.20 -6.13 -0.92
CA ASN A 14 -4.71 -5.23 -1.96
C ASN A 14 -5.07 -3.77 -1.63
N GLU A 15 -4.10 -2.90 -1.89
CA GLU A 15 -4.16 -1.45 -1.72
C GLU A 15 -4.18 -0.95 -0.28
N ALA A 16 -3.99 -1.85 0.71
CA ALA A 16 -3.79 -1.41 2.08
C ALA A 16 -2.64 -0.39 2.17
N LEU A 17 -2.96 0.76 2.77
CA LEU A 17 -2.03 1.87 2.99
C LEU A 17 -1.45 1.79 4.40
N GLY A 18 -0.20 2.23 4.50
CA GLY A 18 0.54 2.17 5.75
C GLY A 18 1.91 2.80 5.63
N THR A 19 2.53 2.99 6.79
CA THR A 19 3.86 3.56 6.94
C THR A 19 4.86 2.47 7.28
N VAL A 20 5.94 2.36 6.52
CA VAL A 20 7.04 1.44 6.80
C VAL A 20 7.76 1.91 8.07
N GLN A 21 7.89 1.02 9.06
CA GLN A 21 8.57 1.28 10.33
C GLN A 21 9.99 0.72 10.35
N ALA A 22 10.19 -0.46 9.75
CA ALA A 22 11.48 -1.13 9.69
C ALA A 22 11.64 -1.87 8.37
N ILE A 23 12.89 -2.00 7.92
CA ILE A 23 13.26 -2.68 6.68
C ILE A 23 14.39 -3.65 7.00
N SER A 24 14.27 -4.87 6.50
CA SER A 24 15.31 -5.89 6.49
C SER A 24 15.46 -6.46 5.08
N GLU A 25 16.38 -7.40 4.88
CA GLU A 25 16.61 -8.03 3.57
C GLU A 25 15.42 -8.87 3.09
N THR A 26 14.67 -9.48 4.03
CA THR A 26 13.61 -10.46 3.75
C THR A 26 12.21 -9.97 4.09
N CYS A 27 12.10 -8.96 4.95
CA CYS A 27 10.84 -8.48 5.51
C CYS A 27 10.82 -6.95 5.65
N ILE A 28 9.65 -6.35 5.47
CA ILE A 28 9.36 -4.98 5.91
C ILE A 28 8.28 -5.01 6.99
N THR A 29 8.44 -4.21 8.04
CA THR A 29 7.41 -4.01 9.06
C THR A 29 6.62 -2.76 8.71
N VAL A 30 5.31 -2.90 8.52
CA VAL A 30 4.42 -1.81 8.09
C VAL A 30 3.33 -1.60 9.13
N ASN A 31 3.15 -0.36 9.56
CA ASN A 31 1.98 0.06 10.32
C ASN A 31 0.88 0.49 9.34
N PHE A 32 -0.14 -0.34 9.18
CA PHE A 32 -1.22 -0.10 8.22
C PHE A 32 -2.31 0.78 8.85
N ASP A 33 -2.86 1.71 8.07
CA ASP A 33 -3.75 2.77 8.58
C ASP A 33 -5.05 2.21 9.20
N ARG A 34 -5.47 1.02 8.77
CA ARG A 34 -6.73 0.36 9.20
C ARG A 34 -6.51 -0.86 10.10
N ILE A 35 -5.27 -1.08 10.56
CA ILE A 35 -4.89 -2.23 11.39
C ILE A 35 -4.13 -1.72 12.61
N THR A 36 -4.53 -2.16 13.79
CA THR A 36 -3.96 -1.68 15.06
C THR A 36 -2.50 -2.07 15.23
N ASP A 37 -2.16 -3.31 14.86
CA ASP A 37 -0.84 -3.88 15.09
C ASP A 37 0.03 -3.80 13.82
N PRO A 38 1.33 -3.45 13.94
CA PRO A 38 2.27 -3.55 12.85
C PRO A 38 2.30 -4.96 12.26
N SER A 39 2.39 -5.04 10.94
CA SER A 39 2.40 -6.30 10.21
C SER A 39 3.70 -6.46 9.43
N GLU A 40 4.27 -7.65 9.52
CA GLU A 40 5.43 -8.04 8.73
C GLU A 40 4.98 -8.50 7.35
N ILE A 41 5.59 -7.92 6.32
CA ILE A 41 5.34 -8.25 4.93
C ILE A 41 6.64 -8.83 4.35
N GLU A 42 6.58 -10.11 4.05
CA GLU A 42 7.70 -10.83 3.46
C GLU A 42 7.84 -10.55 1.97
N LYS A 43 9.07 -10.69 1.49
CA LYS A 43 9.40 -10.67 0.07
C LYS A 43 8.80 -11.88 -0.62
N SER A 44 8.08 -11.68 -1.73
CA SER A 44 7.59 -12.76 -2.59
C SER A 44 8.46 -12.84 -3.85
N LEU A 45 9.00 -14.03 -4.14
CA LEU A 45 10.00 -14.27 -5.20
C LEU A 45 11.26 -13.40 -5.00
N SER A 46 11.23 -12.16 -5.50
CA SER A 46 12.33 -11.19 -5.48
C SER A 46 11.90 -9.76 -5.15
N GLN A 47 10.63 -9.52 -4.80
CA GLN A 47 10.12 -8.18 -4.53
C GLN A 47 9.17 -8.17 -3.32
N PHE A 48 9.18 -7.09 -2.55
CA PHE A 48 8.11 -6.83 -1.59
C PHE A 48 6.83 -6.50 -2.36
N PRO A 49 5.67 -7.05 -1.99
CA PRO A 49 4.41 -6.78 -2.68
C PRO A 49 3.84 -5.41 -2.26
N SER A 50 4.67 -4.37 -2.24
CA SER A 50 4.31 -3.02 -1.84
C SER A 50 4.98 -2.00 -2.74
N THR A 51 4.24 -0.93 -3.05
CA THR A 51 4.75 0.24 -3.78
C THR A 51 4.60 1.51 -2.94
N LEU A 52 5.40 2.52 -3.28
CA LEU A 52 5.28 3.86 -2.71
C LEU A 52 3.90 4.46 -3.06
N ALA A 53 3.23 5.02 -2.05
CA ALA A 53 1.82 5.39 -2.16
C ALA A 53 1.55 6.91 -2.11
N PHE A 54 2.59 7.74 -2.23
CA PHE A 54 2.42 9.21 -2.18
C PHE A 54 1.67 9.76 -3.40
N ALA A 55 1.85 9.13 -4.56
CA ALA A 55 1.17 9.49 -5.79
C ALA A 55 0.93 8.23 -6.62
N VAL A 56 -0.20 8.18 -7.31
CA VAL A 56 -0.58 7.10 -8.21
C VAL A 56 -1.28 7.69 -9.42
N THR A 57 -1.06 7.13 -10.60
CA THR A 57 -1.75 7.57 -11.80
C THR A 57 -3.20 7.08 -11.78
N ILE A 58 -4.10 7.83 -12.43
CA ILE A 58 -5.54 7.48 -12.50
C ILE A 58 -5.72 6.04 -13.00
N HIS A 59 -4.97 5.63 -14.02
CA HIS A 59 -5.03 4.26 -14.56
C HIS A 59 -4.61 3.20 -13.54
N LYS A 60 -3.64 3.50 -12.66
CA LYS A 60 -3.14 2.55 -11.66
C LYS A 60 -4.02 2.45 -10.42
N CYS A 61 -4.86 3.46 -10.15
CA CYS A 61 -5.83 3.43 -9.06
C CYS A 61 -7.28 3.15 -9.52
N GLN A 62 -7.48 2.59 -10.71
CA GLN A 62 -8.81 2.21 -11.18
C GLN A 62 -9.40 1.09 -10.31
N GLY A 63 -10.65 1.26 -9.88
CA GLY A 63 -11.35 0.30 -9.01
C GLY A 63 -10.96 0.37 -7.53
N LEU A 64 -10.11 1.32 -7.13
CA LEU A 64 -9.71 1.51 -5.75
C LEU A 64 -10.65 2.47 -5.03
N SER A 65 -10.84 2.23 -3.73
CA SER A 65 -11.52 3.17 -2.83
C SER A 65 -10.47 3.79 -1.88
N LEU A 66 -10.27 5.10 -2.00
CA LEU A 66 -9.32 5.86 -1.18
C LEU A 66 -10.08 6.74 -0.17
N ASP A 67 -9.56 6.84 1.06
CA ASP A 67 -10.16 7.71 2.09
C ASP A 67 -10.00 9.19 1.76
N LYS A 68 -8.89 9.55 1.10
CA LYS A 68 -8.56 10.91 0.65
C LYS A 68 -7.82 10.84 -0.68
N ALA A 69 -8.11 11.78 -1.57
CA ALA A 69 -7.38 11.96 -2.83
C ALA A 69 -7.13 13.46 -3.06
N ILE A 70 -5.92 13.79 -3.52
CA ILE A 70 -5.56 15.14 -3.97
C ILE A 70 -5.33 15.04 -5.47
N ILE A 71 -6.02 15.89 -6.25
CA ILE A 71 -5.99 15.86 -7.71
C ILE A 71 -5.51 17.23 -8.20
N ASP A 72 -4.45 17.24 -9.01
CA ASP A 72 -3.96 18.44 -9.69
C ASP A 72 -4.48 18.45 -11.14
N LEU A 73 -5.22 19.49 -11.50
CA LEU A 73 -5.83 19.70 -12.83
C LEU A 73 -5.24 20.92 -13.56
N SER A 74 -4.15 21.50 -13.05
CA SER A 74 -3.61 22.79 -13.50
C SER A 74 -3.13 22.85 -14.96
N GLN A 75 -2.89 21.71 -15.61
CA GLN A 75 -2.28 21.62 -16.95
C GLN A 75 -3.27 21.39 -18.10
N ASN A 76 -4.57 21.24 -17.82
CA ASN A 76 -5.57 20.82 -18.82
C ASN A 76 -6.81 21.74 -18.91
N PHE A 77 -6.74 22.93 -18.31
CA PHE A 77 -7.75 23.99 -18.44
C PHE A 77 -7.09 25.33 -18.77
#